data_AF-A0A162RIM7-F1
#
_entry.id   AF-A0A162RIM7-F1
#
_cell.length_a   1.000
_cell.length_b   1.000
_cell.length_c   1.000
_cell.angle_alpha   90.00
_cell.angle_beta   90.00
_cell.angle_gamma   90.00
#
_symmetry.space_group_name_H-M   'P 1'
#
loop_
_entity.id
_entity.type
_entity.pdbx_description
1 polymer ?
#
loop_
_entity_poly.entity_id
_entity_poly.type
_entity_poly.pdbx_seq_one_letter_code
_entity_poly.pdbx_strand_id
1 'polypeptide(L)' 'SRPQAVKKMWEYIREHNLQSETDKRVLRCDAKLKELCDGQDEVSAFSINKYTQKCF' A
#
# COMPACT_ATOMS: atom_id res chain seq x y z
N SER A 1 -9.87 10.39 10.31
CA SER A 1 -8.51 11.00 10.34
C SER A 1 -7.55 10.21 9.47
N ARG A 2 -6.68 10.89 8.71
CA ARG A 2 -5.61 10.31 7.85
C ARG A 2 -4.88 9.07 8.42
N PRO A 3 -4.46 9.01 9.70
CA PRO A 3 -3.79 7.82 10.24
C PRO A 3 -4.65 6.55 10.29
N GLN A 4 -5.99 6.66 10.38
CA GLN A 4 -6.85 5.48 10.41
C GLN A 4 -6.91 4.77 9.07
N ALA A 5 -6.89 5.52 7.96
CA ALA A 5 -6.88 4.96 6.60
C ALA A 5 -5.54 4.24 6.32
N VAL A 6 -4.43 4.86 6.71
CA VAL A 6 -3.08 4.27 6.61
C VAL A 6 -3.03 2.96 7.40
N LYS A 7 -3.54 2.94 8.64
CA LYS A 7 -3.55 1.75 9.48
C LYS A 7 -4.36 0.61 8.84
N LYS A 8 -5.59 0.88 8.39
CA LYS A 8 -6.43 -0.12 7.72
C LYS A 8 -5.78 -0.67 6.44
N MET A 9 -5.08 0.16 5.69
CA MET A 9 -4.37 -0.28 4.49
C MET A 9 -3.18 -1.18 4.84
N TRP A 10 -2.41 -0.86 5.89
CA TRP A 10 -1.34 -1.72 6.38
C TRP A 10 -1.84 -3.03 6.97
N GLU A 11 -3.00 -3.03 7.64
CA GLU A 11 -3.67 -4.24 8.11
C GLU A 11 -4.03 -5.13 6.91
N TYR A 12 -4.66 -4.56 5.87
CA TYR A 12 -4.98 -5.27 4.63
C TYR A 12 -3.74 -5.87 3.94
N ILE A 13 -2.68 -5.07 3.79
CA ILE A 13 -1.41 -5.50 3.20
C ILE A 13 -0.80 -6.69 3.94
N ARG A 14 -0.85 -6.69 5.28
CA ARG A 14 -0.30 -7.75 6.11
C ARG A 14 -1.17 -9.00 6.06
N GLU A 15 -2.49 -8.84 6.11
CA GLU A 15 -3.45 -9.94 6.02
C GLU A 15 -3.34 -10.67 4.67
N HIS A 16 -3.12 -9.92 3.59
CA HIS A 16 -2.93 -10.45 2.24
C HIS A 16 -1.47 -10.80 1.89
N ASN A 17 -0.51 -10.68 2.83
CA ASN A 17 0.91 -10.96 2.60
C ASN A 17 1.48 -10.27 1.34
N LEU A 18 1.11 -9.00 1.14
CA LEU A 18 1.51 -8.21 -0.03
C LEU A 18 2.92 -7.62 0.10
N GLN A 19 3.59 -7.79 1.23
CA GLN A 19 5.02 -7.46 1.37
C GLN A 19 5.86 -8.52 0.69
N SER A 20 6.82 -8.10 -0.15
CA SER A 20 7.80 -9.03 -0.71
C SER A 20 8.67 -9.62 0.41
N GLU A 21 8.79 -10.94 0.44
CA GLU A 21 9.67 -11.65 1.40
C GLU A 21 11.14 -11.28 1.20
N THR A 22 11.53 -11.04 -0.05
CA THR A 22 12.90 -10.72 -0.46
C THR A 22 13.25 -9.26 -0.13
N ASP A 23 12.26 -8.37 -0.23
CA ASP A 23 12.46 -6.93 -0.10
C ASP A 23 11.30 -6.30 0.67
N LYS A 24 11.48 -6.14 1.99
CA LYS A 24 10.48 -5.54 2.89
C LYS A 24 10.15 -4.08 2.56
N ARG A 25 10.88 -3.48 1.60
CA ARG A 25 10.64 -2.13 1.08
C ARG A 25 9.67 -2.13 -0.08
N VAL A 26 9.37 -3.28 -0.68
CA VAL A 26 8.48 -3.44 -1.84
C VAL A 26 7.18 -4.10 -1.41
N LEU A 27 6.09 -3.54 -1.90
CA LEU A 27 4.73 -3.98 -1.70
C LEU A 27 4.12 -4.28 -3.07
N ARG A 28 3.58 -5.50 -3.22
CA ARG A 28 2.78 -5.85 -4.38
C ARG A 28 1.40 -5.23 -4.25
N CYS A 29 1.03 -4.47 -5.26
CA CYS A 29 -0.30 -3.90 -5.35
C CYS A 29 -1.23 -4.91 -6.00
N ASP A 30 -2.14 -5.45 -5.19
CA ASP A 30 -3.30 -6.16 -5.67
C ASP A 30 -4.25 -5.22 -6.44
N ALA A 31 -5.26 -5.73 -7.14
CA ALA A 31 -6.19 -4.95 -7.94
C ALA A 31 -6.75 -3.72 -7.20
N LYS A 32 -7.11 -3.87 -5.92
CA LYS A 32 -7.59 -2.76 -5.07
C LYS A 32 -6.51 -1.73 -4.74
N LEU A 33 -5.28 -2.18 -4.53
CA LEU A 33 -4.14 -1.30 -4.25
C LEU A 33 -3.65 -0.61 -5.51
N LYS A 34 -3.79 -1.22 -6.69
CA LYS A 34 -3.51 -0.61 -7.98
C LYS A 34 -4.40 0.61 -8.21
N GLU A 35 -5.69 0.54 -7.89
CA GLU A 35 -6.58 1.70 -7.95
C GLU A 35 -6.11 2.87 -7.08
N LEU A 36 -5.51 2.57 -5.92
CA LEU A 36 -4.96 3.58 -5.01
C LEU A 36 -3.55 4.05 -5.39
N CYS A 37 -2.76 3.19 -6.01
CA CYS A 37 -1.35 3.38 -6.33
C CYS A 37 -1.10 3.74 -7.80
N ASP A 38 -2.07 4.40 -8.45
CA ASP A 38 -1.93 4.90 -9.83
C ASP A 38 -1.68 3.76 -10.85
N GLY A 39 -2.18 2.55 -10.57
CA GLY A 39 -2.01 1.37 -11.42
C GLY A 39 -0.67 0.66 -11.28
N GLN A 40 0.21 1.07 -10.36
CA GLN A 40 1.49 0.40 -10.16
C GLN A 40 1.32 -1.03 -9.64
N ASP A 41 1.99 -1.99 -10.26
CA ASP A 41 2.08 -3.39 -9.81
C ASP A 41 2.87 -3.56 -8.52
N GLU A 42 3.91 -2.75 -8.35
CA GLU A 42 4.78 -2.77 -7.18
C GLU A 42 5.04 -1.34 -6.72
N VAL A 43 4.83 -1.09 -5.44
CA VAL A 43 5.11 0.19 -4.81
C VAL A 43 6.08 0.02 -3.67
N SER A 44 6.88 1.05 -3.42
CA SER A 44 7.66 1.07 -2.20
C SER A 44 6.78 1.43 -1.00
N ALA A 45 7.07 0.84 0.17
CA ALA A 45 6.49 1.23 1.45
C ALA A 45 6.65 2.73 1.75
N PHE A 46 7.66 3.38 1.18
CA PHE A 46 7.81 4.84 1.24
C PHE A 46 6.75 5.60 0.41
N SER A 47 6.37 5.04 -0.74
CA SER A 47 5.40 5.65 -1.66
C SER A 47 3.96 5.50 -1.16
N ILE A 48 3.64 4.47 -0.36
CA ILE A 48 2.34 4.28 0.31
C ILE A 48 1.92 5.54 1.10
N ASN A 49 2.87 6.19 1.77
CA ASN A 49 2.60 7.39 2.55
C ASN A 49 2.17 8.59 1.66
N LYS A 50 2.54 8.56 0.38
CA LYS A 50 2.14 9.55 -0.63
C LYS A 50 0.76 9.22 -1.22
N TYR A 51 0.47 7.96 -1.49
CA TYR A 51 -0.83 7.54 -2.04
C TYR A 51 -1.98 7.74 -1.04
N THR A 52 -1.72 7.57 0.25
CA THR A 52 -2.70 7.84 1.32
C THR A 52 -3.03 9.34 1.48
N GLN A 53 -2.22 10.24 0.94
CA GLN A 53 -2.53 11.69 0.87
C GLN A 53 -3.47 12.03 -0.29
N LYS A 54 -3.53 11.19 -1.34
CA LYS A 54 -4.26 11.50 -2.58
C LYS A 54 -5.77 11.24 -2.47
N CYS A 55 -6.20 10.38 -1.54
CA CYS A 55 -7.61 10.07 -1.28
C CYS A 55 -8.33 11.08 -0.33
N PHE A 56 -7.72 12.21 0.03
CA PHE A 56 -8.34 13.26 0.86
C PHE A 56 -7.90 14.67 0.46
#